data_AF-A0AA91DQF1-F1
#
_entry.id   AF-A0AA91DQF1-F1
#
_cell.length_a   1.000
_cell.length_b   1.000
_cell.length_c   1.000
_cell.angle_alpha   90.00
_cell.angle_beta   90.00
_cell.angle_gamma   90.00
#
_symmetry.space_group_name_H-M   'P 1'
#
loop_
_entity.id
_entity.type
_entity.pdbx_description
1 polymer ?
#
loop_
_entity_poly.entity_id
_entity_poly.type
_entity_poly.pdbx_seq_one_letter_code
_entity_poly.pdbx_strand_id
1 'polypeptide(L)'
;MLEPHELARTARFHFQRDRHRHLLTRVLVRTVLSRYAPVKPQDWRFAEGSFGRPCIAEPTTQAVDGLDFNLSHTDGLIVLALARNLEMGVDAENLARTASLELADHFFSPAEAKALAALPPTRRAHRFFELWTLKESYIKARGMGLQIPLDSFGFALDDADDRIGFALWGDARGDNAPHRHFWQLRPTPGHLVAVCAATDASGMRIVCRDIAPLQWERPLDIRAVRSGGSAGI
;
A
#
# COMPACT_ATOMS: atom_id res chain seq x y z
N MET A 1 6.62 20.16 -14.63
CA MET A 1 6.44 18.82 -14.02
C MET A 1 5.13 18.68 -13.28
N LEU A 2 4.68 19.67 -12.49
CA LEU A 2 3.38 19.65 -11.84
C LEU A 2 2.37 20.54 -12.58
N GLU A 3 1.10 20.18 -12.49
CA GLU A 3 -0.03 20.96 -13.02
C GLU A 3 -0.42 22.10 -12.06
N PRO A 4 -1.05 23.17 -12.56
CA PRO A 4 -1.44 24.33 -11.73
C PRO A 4 -2.30 23.96 -10.51
N HIS A 5 -3.24 23.02 -10.68
CA HIS A 5 -4.10 22.57 -9.59
C HIS A 5 -3.32 21.85 -8.46
N GLU A 6 -2.23 21.15 -8.80
CA GLU A 6 -1.36 20.50 -7.81
C GLU A 6 -0.52 21.51 -7.03
N LEU A 7 -0.02 22.55 -7.72
CA LEU A 7 0.71 23.65 -7.09
C LEU A 7 -0.22 24.41 -6.13
N ALA A 8 -1.46 24.68 -6.55
CA ALA A 8 -2.48 25.28 -5.69
C ALA A 8 -2.78 24.41 -4.47
N ARG A 9 -2.93 23.09 -4.64
CA ARG A 9 -3.12 22.15 -3.53
C ARG A 9 -1.91 22.11 -2.59
N THR A 10 -0.70 22.14 -3.13
CA THR A 10 0.54 22.21 -2.34
C THR A 10 0.55 23.46 -1.46
N ALA A 11 0.18 24.62 -1.99
CA ALA A 11 0.18 25.88 -1.24
C ALA A 11 -0.78 25.87 -0.03
N ARG A 12 -1.82 25.01 -0.05
CA ARG A 12 -2.83 24.91 1.01
C ARG A 12 -2.36 24.13 2.25
N PHE A 13 -1.29 23.35 2.18
CA PHE A 13 -0.77 22.67 3.38
C PHE A 13 -0.23 23.69 4.38
N HIS A 14 -0.57 23.49 5.65
CA HIS A 14 -0.10 24.36 6.73
C HIS A 14 1.39 24.15 7.03
N PHE A 15 1.83 22.90 7.09
CA PHE A 15 3.22 22.55 7.42
C PHE A 15 4.09 22.38 6.16
N GLN A 16 5.32 22.90 6.23
CA GLN A 16 6.31 22.78 5.14
C GLN A 16 6.62 21.32 4.81
N ARG A 17 6.65 20.43 5.81
CA ARG A 17 6.86 18.99 5.64
C ARG A 17 5.82 18.37 4.71
N ASP A 18 4.56 18.74 4.88
CA ASP A 18 3.45 18.21 4.07
C ASP A 18 3.50 18.76 2.65
N ARG A 19 3.86 20.04 2.47
CA ARG A 19 4.14 20.62 1.14
C ARG A 19 5.23 19.84 0.42
N HIS A 20 6.36 19.63 1.11
CA HIS A 20 7.51 18.94 0.55
C HIS A 20 7.17 17.49 0.18
N ARG A 21 6.50 16.76 1.08
CA ARG A 21 6.01 15.39 0.83
C ARG A 21 5.08 15.34 -0.37
N HIS A 22 4.12 16.26 -0.48
CA HIS A 22 3.20 16.32 -1.62
C HIS A 22 3.95 16.50 -2.94
N LEU A 23 4.87 17.45 -3.00
CA LEU A 23 5.68 17.70 -4.19
C LEU A 23 6.53 16.49 -4.56
N LEU A 24 7.24 15.92 -3.57
CA LEU A 24 8.07 14.73 -3.77
C LEU A 24 7.28 13.55 -4.30
N THR A 25 6.10 13.27 -3.74
CA THR A 25 5.23 12.19 -4.23
C THR A 25 4.85 12.40 -5.70
N ARG A 26 4.49 13.63 -6.10
CA ARG A 26 4.09 13.91 -7.49
C ARG A 26 5.26 13.82 -8.47
N VAL A 27 6.47 14.20 -8.05
CA VAL A 27 7.69 14.02 -8.87
C VAL A 27 8.09 12.55 -8.92
N LEU A 28 8.03 11.82 -7.80
CA LEU A 28 8.35 10.40 -7.71
C LEU A 28 7.48 9.59 -8.67
N VAL A 29 6.15 9.72 -8.59
CA VAL A 29 5.22 8.97 -9.44
C VAL A 29 5.53 9.19 -10.92
N ARG A 30 5.66 10.44 -11.35
CA ARG A 30 5.92 10.79 -12.75
C ARG A 30 7.25 10.26 -13.25
N THR A 31 8.30 10.44 -12.46
CA THR A 31 9.65 10.00 -12.84
C THR A 31 9.77 8.47 -12.86
N VAL A 32 9.09 7.77 -11.96
CA VAL A 32 9.06 6.31 -11.95
C VAL A 32 8.23 5.77 -13.10
N LEU A 33 7.02 6.26 -13.34
CA LEU A 33 6.17 5.81 -14.46
C LEU A 33 6.87 5.96 -15.82
N SER A 34 7.60 7.06 -16.02
CA SER A 34 8.41 7.31 -17.23
C SER A 34 9.53 6.30 -17.49
N ARG A 35 9.83 5.41 -16.53
CA ARG A 35 10.75 4.29 -16.73
C ARG A 35 10.06 3.04 -17.25
N TYR A 36 8.74 2.94 -17.07
CA TYR A 36 7.92 1.79 -17.46
C TYR A 36 7.07 2.06 -18.71
N ALA A 37 7.06 3.31 -19.19
CA ALA A 37 6.46 3.72 -20.45
C ALA A 37 7.26 4.89 -21.06
N PRO A 38 7.35 5.01 -22.40
CA PRO A 38 8.08 6.07 -23.10
C PRO A 38 7.31 7.40 -23.08
N VAL A 39 6.98 7.89 -21.88
CA VAL A 39 6.22 9.12 -21.62
C VAL A 39 7.10 10.03 -20.78
N LYS A 40 7.23 11.31 -21.11
CA LYS A 40 8.06 12.22 -20.29
C LYS A 40 7.35 12.52 -18.96
N PRO A 41 8.08 12.75 -17.86
CA PRO A 41 7.45 12.96 -16.56
C PRO A 41 6.37 14.06 -16.56
N GLN A 42 6.58 15.16 -17.28
CA GLN A 42 5.63 16.27 -17.37
C GLN A 42 4.37 15.98 -18.20
N ASP A 43 4.33 14.88 -18.94
CA ASP A 43 3.21 14.54 -19.83
C ASP A 43 2.17 13.66 -19.11
N TRP A 44 2.52 13.07 -17.96
CA TRP A 44 1.56 12.32 -17.15
C TRP A 44 0.48 13.24 -16.57
N ARG A 45 -0.78 12.84 -16.77
CA ARG A 45 -1.96 13.42 -16.11
C ARG A 45 -2.60 12.36 -15.23
N PHE A 46 -3.06 12.78 -14.06
CA PHE A 46 -3.71 11.91 -13.09
C PHE A 46 -5.12 12.41 -12.80
N ALA A 47 -6.05 11.48 -12.65
CA ALA A 47 -7.38 11.76 -12.14
C ALA A 47 -7.55 11.17 -10.73
N GLU A 48 -8.57 11.63 -10.01
CA GLU A 48 -9.02 10.99 -8.79
C GLU A 48 -10.08 9.95 -9.18
N GLY A 49 -9.83 8.67 -8.86
CA GLY A 49 -10.82 7.61 -9.01
C GLY A 49 -11.98 7.76 -8.02
N SER A 50 -12.99 6.90 -8.15
CA SER A 50 -14.27 6.99 -7.42
C SER A 50 -14.16 7.07 -5.88
N PHE A 51 -13.03 6.65 -5.31
CA PHE A 51 -12.79 6.65 -3.87
C PHE A 51 -11.51 7.41 -3.49
N GLY A 52 -11.12 8.39 -4.32
CA GLY A 52 -9.98 9.27 -4.07
C GLY A 52 -8.61 8.66 -4.39
N ARG A 53 -8.56 7.41 -4.85
CA ARG A 53 -7.31 6.78 -5.32
C ARG A 53 -6.86 7.46 -6.63
N PRO A 54 -5.64 8.00 -6.71
CA PRO A 54 -5.11 8.55 -7.96
C PRO A 54 -4.96 7.45 -9.03
N CYS A 55 -5.34 7.75 -10.26
CA CYS A 55 -5.14 6.87 -11.42
C CYS A 55 -4.52 7.63 -12.60
N ILE A 56 -3.91 6.89 -13.53
CA ILE A 56 -3.37 7.46 -14.76
C ILE A 56 -4.54 7.84 -15.67
N ALA A 57 -4.65 9.11 -16.03
CA ALA A 57 -5.66 9.61 -16.96
C ALA A 57 -5.10 9.75 -18.38
N GLU A 58 -3.87 10.25 -18.50
CA GLU A 58 -3.18 10.40 -19.78
C GLU A 58 -1.66 10.12 -19.63
N PRO A 59 -1.00 9.64 -20.70
CA PRO A 59 -1.56 9.33 -22.03
C PRO A 59 -2.11 7.90 -22.14
N THR A 60 -3.12 7.68 -22.99
CA THR A 60 -3.74 6.36 -23.23
C THR A 60 -3.07 5.61 -24.40
N THR A 61 -1.78 5.32 -24.26
CA THR A 61 -1.01 4.58 -25.27
C THR A 61 -0.86 3.11 -24.89
N GLN A 62 -0.59 2.25 -25.87
CA GLN A 62 -0.37 0.82 -25.62
C GLN A 62 0.75 0.51 -24.62
N ALA A 63 1.76 1.38 -24.50
CA ALA A 63 2.82 1.23 -23.50
C ALA A 63 2.34 1.53 -22.06
N VAL A 64 1.28 2.32 -21.92
CA VAL A 64 0.64 2.69 -20.65
C VAL A 64 -0.48 1.70 -20.30
N ASP A 65 -1.06 1.01 -21.27
CA ASP A 65 -2.19 0.09 -21.04
C ASP A 65 -1.91 -0.94 -19.94
N GLY A 66 -2.83 -0.97 -18.97
CA GLY A 66 -2.76 -1.83 -17.81
C GLY A 66 -1.72 -1.43 -16.76
N LEU A 67 -0.92 -0.39 -16.98
CA LEU A 67 -0.01 0.15 -15.97
C LEU A 67 -0.83 0.82 -14.86
N ASP A 68 -0.57 0.43 -13.62
CA ASP A 68 -1.27 0.94 -12.45
C ASP A 68 -0.30 1.17 -11.31
N PHE A 69 -0.67 2.07 -10.39
CA PHE A 69 0.12 2.38 -9.22
C PHE A 69 -0.74 2.61 -7.98
N ASN A 70 -0.11 2.43 -6.82
CA ASN A 70 -0.68 2.76 -5.52
C ASN A 70 0.38 3.44 -4.66
N LEU A 71 -0.06 4.31 -3.76
CA LEU A 71 0.81 5.14 -2.93
C LEU A 71 0.45 4.98 -1.46
N SER A 72 1.47 4.93 -0.62
CA SER A 72 1.34 5.23 0.80
C SER A 72 2.51 6.08 1.26
N HIS A 73 2.28 6.83 2.33
CA HIS A 73 3.34 7.61 2.94
C HIS A 73 3.11 7.73 4.44
N THR A 74 4.20 7.75 5.17
CA THR A 74 4.24 8.00 6.61
C THR A 74 5.41 8.93 6.90
N ASP A 75 5.66 9.22 8.17
CA ASP A 75 6.75 10.12 8.55
C ASP A 75 8.10 9.47 8.23
N GLY A 76 8.80 10.03 7.23
CA GLY A 76 10.12 9.55 6.81
C GLY A 76 10.12 8.56 5.65
N LEU A 77 8.96 8.20 5.09
CA LEU A 77 8.87 7.25 3.97
C LEU A 77 7.71 7.56 3.02
N ILE A 78 7.98 7.49 1.72
CA ILE A 78 6.98 7.42 0.65
C ILE A 78 7.19 6.08 -0.06
N VAL A 79 6.12 5.32 -0.24
CA VAL A 79 6.12 4.06 -0.97
C VAL A 79 5.22 4.21 -2.19
N LEU A 80 5.79 3.89 -3.35
CA LEU A 80 5.08 3.78 -4.62
C LEU A 80 5.16 2.33 -5.06
N ALA A 81 4.00 1.70 -5.18
CA ALA A 81 3.89 0.36 -5.73
C ALA A 81 3.32 0.45 -7.16
N LEU A 82 3.87 -0.35 -8.07
CA LEU A 82 3.59 -0.27 -9.51
C LEU A 82 3.52 -1.67 -10.10
N ALA A 83 2.48 -1.93 -10.89
CA ALA A 83 2.33 -3.18 -11.62
C ALA A 83 1.60 -2.96 -12.94
N ARG A 84 1.53 -4.04 -13.73
CA ARG A 84 0.77 -4.08 -14.97
C ARG A 84 -0.25 -5.22 -14.92
N ASN A 85 -1.49 -4.93 -15.32
CA ASN A 85 -2.57 -5.90 -15.47
C ASN A 85 -2.96 -6.65 -14.17
N LEU A 86 -2.85 -6.01 -13.00
CA LEU A 86 -3.30 -6.61 -11.75
C LEU A 86 -3.77 -5.53 -10.75
N GLU A 87 -4.69 -5.91 -9.84
CA GLU A 87 -5.05 -5.05 -8.71
C GLU A 87 -3.92 -5.05 -7.69
N MET A 88 -3.48 -3.86 -7.25
CA MET A 88 -2.47 -3.73 -6.20
C MET A 88 -2.77 -2.58 -5.24
N GLY A 89 -2.40 -2.77 -3.98
CA GLY A 89 -2.41 -1.75 -2.94
C GLY A 89 -1.18 -1.83 -2.06
N VAL A 90 -0.75 -0.69 -1.55
CA VAL A 90 0.38 -0.60 -0.62
C VAL A 90 0.01 0.27 0.56
N ASP A 91 0.44 -0.13 1.74
CA ASP A 91 0.39 0.70 2.93
C ASP A 91 1.72 0.74 3.67
N ALA A 92 1.97 1.83 4.39
CA ALA A 92 3.24 2.09 5.05
C ALA A 92 3.00 2.82 6.37
N GLU A 93 3.60 2.31 7.45
CA GLU A 93 3.49 2.88 8.78
C GLU A 93 4.85 3.07 9.46
N ASN A 94 4.93 4.13 10.26
CA ASN A 94 6.08 4.43 11.10
C ASN A 94 5.85 3.81 12.48
N LEU A 95 6.73 2.89 12.86
CA LEU A 95 6.62 2.10 14.09
C LEU A 95 6.92 2.89 15.37
N ALA A 96 7.43 4.11 15.26
CA ALA A 96 7.56 5.03 16.39
C ALA A 96 6.23 5.73 16.72
N ARG A 97 5.20 5.62 15.87
CA ARG A 97 3.87 6.13 16.17
C ARG A 97 3.22 5.33 17.29
N THR A 98 2.44 5.99 18.13
CA THR A 98 1.59 5.31 19.11
C THR A 98 0.50 4.52 18.39
N ALA A 99 0.40 3.22 18.68
CA ALA A 99 -0.70 2.40 18.19
C ALA A 99 -1.98 2.71 18.99
N SER A 100 -3.08 2.94 18.28
CA SER A 100 -4.42 3.13 18.86
C SER A 100 -5.06 1.78 19.19
N LEU A 101 -4.48 1.08 20.16
CA LEU A 101 -4.95 -0.24 20.58
C LEU A 101 -6.40 -0.23 21.06
N GLU A 102 -6.85 0.90 21.61
CA GLU A 102 -8.24 1.17 22.00
C GLU A 102 -9.23 1.15 20.83
N LEU A 103 -8.75 1.35 19.60
CA LEU A 103 -9.57 1.31 18.38
C LEU A 103 -9.48 -0.03 17.66
N ALA A 104 -8.81 -1.04 18.22
CA ALA A 104 -8.65 -2.35 17.58
C ALA A 104 -10.01 -2.97 17.20
N ASP A 105 -11.00 -2.90 18.08
CA ASP A 105 -12.34 -3.47 17.83
C ASP A 105 -13.13 -2.74 16.73
N HIS A 106 -12.71 -1.53 16.35
CA HIS A 106 -13.31 -0.78 15.24
C HIS A 106 -12.71 -1.13 13.87
N PHE A 107 -11.46 -1.61 13.86
CA PHE A 107 -10.72 -1.85 12.62
C PHE A 107 -10.50 -3.33 12.32
N PHE A 108 -10.51 -4.17 13.34
CA PHE A 108 -10.16 -5.58 13.25
C PHE A 108 -11.39 -6.46 13.44
N SER A 109 -11.36 -7.61 12.79
CA SER A 109 -12.34 -8.67 13.02
C SER A 109 -12.28 -9.14 14.49
N PRO A 110 -13.35 -9.73 15.03
CA PRO A 110 -13.34 -10.25 16.39
C PRO A 110 -12.20 -11.26 16.66
N ALA A 111 -11.83 -12.07 15.66
CA ALA A 111 -10.72 -13.00 15.77
C ALA A 111 -9.36 -12.29 15.84
N GLU A 112 -9.12 -11.29 14.99
CA GLU A 112 -7.91 -10.46 14.99
C GLU A 112 -7.77 -9.68 16.31
N ALA A 113 -8.84 -9.03 16.77
CA ALA A 113 -8.84 -8.28 18.02
C ALA A 113 -8.56 -9.18 19.24
N LYS A 114 -9.20 -10.36 19.30
CA LYS A 114 -8.94 -11.36 20.34
C LYS A 114 -7.49 -11.85 20.31
N ALA A 115 -6.95 -12.16 19.13
CA ALA A 115 -5.57 -12.60 18.97
C ALA A 115 -4.58 -11.50 19.40
N LEU A 116 -4.85 -10.25 19.03
CA LEU A 116 -4.06 -9.09 19.45
C LEU A 116 -4.09 -8.91 20.98
N ALA A 117 -5.26 -8.99 21.61
CA ALA A 117 -5.40 -8.86 23.06
C ALA A 117 -4.71 -9.99 23.84
N ALA A 118 -4.62 -11.18 23.26
CA ALA A 118 -3.93 -12.32 23.87
C ALA A 118 -2.39 -12.17 23.89
N LEU A 119 -1.82 -11.28 23.08
CA LEU A 119 -0.37 -11.06 23.06
C LEU A 119 0.14 -10.34 24.32
N PRO A 120 1.42 -10.54 24.69
CA PRO A 120 2.10 -9.72 25.68
C PRO A 120 2.02 -8.23 25.31
N PRO A 121 1.84 -7.30 26.28
CA PRO A 121 1.68 -5.87 26.01
C PRO A 121 2.78 -5.29 25.09
N THR A 122 4.02 -5.75 25.25
CA THR A 122 5.17 -5.33 24.44
C THR A 122 5.07 -5.68 22.96
N ARG A 123 4.27 -6.69 22.58
CA ARG A 123 4.07 -7.11 21.19
C ARG A 123 2.81 -6.55 20.55
N ARG A 124 1.87 -6.01 21.34
CA ARG A 124 0.55 -5.56 20.84
C ARG A 124 0.68 -4.41 19.85
N ALA A 125 1.48 -3.38 20.17
CA ALA A 125 1.65 -2.23 19.28
C ALA A 125 2.23 -2.64 17.92
N HIS A 126 3.23 -3.53 17.91
CA HIS A 126 3.79 -4.06 16.67
C HIS A 126 2.75 -4.86 15.87
N ARG A 127 2.04 -5.79 16.53
CA ARG A 127 1.00 -6.60 15.87
C ARG A 127 -0.14 -5.74 15.33
N PHE A 128 -0.52 -4.69 16.03
CA PHE A 128 -1.51 -3.72 15.56
C PHE A 128 -1.08 -3.13 14.21
N PHE A 129 0.16 -2.64 14.09
CA PHE A 129 0.65 -2.10 12.81
C PHE A 129 0.78 -3.17 11.73
N GLU A 130 1.13 -4.41 12.07
CA GLU A 130 1.13 -5.52 11.11
C GLU A 130 -0.26 -5.76 10.54
N LEU A 131 -1.29 -5.87 11.37
CA LEU A 131 -2.67 -6.06 10.92
C LEU A 131 -3.18 -4.83 10.16
N TRP A 132 -2.98 -3.64 10.72
CA TRP A 132 -3.41 -2.38 10.13
C TRP A 132 -2.88 -2.19 8.70
N THR A 133 -1.57 -2.32 8.52
CA THR A 133 -0.95 -2.15 7.19
C THR A 133 -1.48 -3.17 6.20
N LEU A 134 -1.72 -4.42 6.62
CA LEU A 134 -2.32 -5.45 5.75
C LEU A 134 -3.73 -5.08 5.33
N LYS A 135 -4.60 -4.67 6.27
CA LYS A 135 -5.97 -4.27 5.96
C LYS A 135 -6.00 -3.07 5.03
N GLU A 136 -5.22 -2.04 5.30
CA GLU A 136 -5.13 -0.86 4.44
C GLU A 136 -4.59 -1.19 3.04
N SER A 137 -3.57 -2.07 2.94
CA SER A 137 -3.05 -2.51 1.64
C SER A 137 -4.12 -3.23 0.81
N TYR A 138 -4.95 -4.07 1.44
CA TYR A 138 -6.08 -4.75 0.80
C TYR A 138 -7.15 -3.76 0.34
N ILE A 139 -7.58 -2.86 1.22
CA ILE A 139 -8.59 -1.84 0.93
C ILE A 139 -8.15 -0.96 -0.25
N LYS A 140 -6.88 -0.55 -0.25
CA LYS A 140 -6.27 0.24 -1.33
C LYS A 140 -6.17 -0.53 -2.65
N ALA A 141 -5.93 -1.84 -2.58
CA ALA A 141 -5.90 -2.71 -3.77
C ALA A 141 -7.29 -2.78 -4.42
N ARG A 142 -8.33 -3.01 -3.62
CA ARG A 142 -9.73 -2.99 -4.06
C ARG A 142 -10.17 -1.60 -4.55
N GLY A 143 -9.54 -0.55 -4.04
CA GLY A 143 -9.80 0.83 -4.45
C GLY A 143 -11.16 1.36 -4.02
N MET A 144 -11.86 0.70 -3.10
CA MET A 144 -13.21 1.07 -2.62
C MET A 144 -13.21 1.86 -1.31
N GLY A 145 -12.03 2.11 -0.73
CA GLY A 145 -11.89 2.79 0.55
C GLY A 145 -12.67 2.09 1.68
N LEU A 146 -13.14 2.87 2.64
CA LEU A 146 -13.89 2.39 3.81
C LEU A 146 -15.30 1.87 3.49
N GLN A 147 -15.70 1.76 2.21
CA GLN A 147 -16.95 1.11 1.85
C GLN A 147 -16.89 -0.41 1.98
N ILE A 148 -15.69 -0.98 2.07
CA ILE A 148 -15.49 -2.38 2.41
C ILE A 148 -15.68 -2.53 3.92
N PRO A 149 -16.65 -3.33 4.39
CA PRO A 149 -16.82 -3.57 5.80
C PRO A 149 -15.55 -4.21 6.37
N LEU A 150 -14.95 -3.60 7.41
CA LEU A 150 -13.70 -4.10 8.01
C LEU A 150 -13.87 -5.45 8.71
N ASP A 151 -15.12 -5.81 8.99
CA ASP A 151 -15.58 -7.09 9.49
C ASP A 151 -16.09 -8.01 8.38
N SER A 152 -15.65 -7.85 7.12
CA SER A 152 -15.90 -8.79 6.00
C SER A 152 -14.66 -9.54 5.53
N PHE A 153 -13.50 -9.27 6.15
CA PHE A 153 -12.23 -9.91 5.84
C PHE A 153 -11.26 -9.78 7.01
N GLY A 154 -10.21 -10.60 7.01
CA GLY A 154 -9.18 -10.52 8.04
C GLY A 154 -8.00 -11.44 7.81
N PHE A 155 -7.03 -11.28 8.69
CA PHE A 155 -5.71 -11.85 8.61
C PHE A 155 -5.38 -12.73 9.81
N ALA A 156 -4.69 -13.83 9.54
CA ALA A 156 -4.04 -14.66 10.54
C ALA A 156 -2.53 -14.58 10.33
N LEU A 157 -1.77 -14.24 11.37
CA LEU A 157 -0.32 -14.08 11.28
C LEU A 157 0.37 -15.17 12.09
N ASP A 158 1.16 -16.00 11.41
CA ASP A 158 1.89 -17.11 12.02
C ASP A 158 3.35 -16.72 12.25
N ASP A 159 3.75 -16.59 13.52
CA ASP A 159 5.12 -16.21 13.90
C ASP A 159 6.15 -17.32 13.68
N ALA A 160 5.75 -18.59 13.56
CA ALA A 160 6.69 -19.69 13.39
C ALA A 160 7.24 -19.72 11.94
N ASP A 161 6.35 -19.50 10.98
CA ASP A 161 6.66 -19.63 9.54
C ASP A 161 6.62 -18.29 8.79
N ASP A 162 6.48 -17.17 9.51
CA ASP A 162 6.34 -15.82 8.93
C ASP A 162 5.24 -15.74 7.85
N ARG A 163 4.16 -16.50 8.07
CA ARG A 163 3.08 -16.67 7.10
C ARG A 163 1.93 -15.69 7.35
N ILE A 164 1.33 -15.24 6.25
CA ILE A 164 0.09 -14.46 6.23
C ILE A 164 -1.04 -15.35 5.71
N GLY A 165 -2.02 -15.63 6.56
CA GLY A 165 -3.32 -16.16 6.16
C GLY A 165 -4.30 -15.01 5.91
N PHE A 166 -5.16 -15.17 4.92
CA PHE A 166 -6.19 -14.20 4.56
C PHE A 166 -7.50 -14.92 4.27
N ALA A 167 -8.60 -14.41 4.83
CA ALA A 167 -9.94 -14.90 4.54
C ALA A 167 -10.90 -13.75 4.27
N LEU A 168 -11.88 -14.07 3.43
CA LEU A 168 -13.05 -13.27 3.14
C LEU A 168 -14.28 -13.94 3.75
N TRP A 169 -15.25 -13.15 4.19
CA TRP A 169 -16.54 -13.64 4.64
C TRP A 169 -17.63 -12.60 4.38
N GLY A 170 -18.88 -13.05 4.26
CA GLY A 170 -19.99 -12.17 3.90
C GLY A 170 -19.81 -11.49 2.53
N ASP A 171 -20.35 -10.29 2.37
CA ASP A 171 -20.15 -9.46 1.17
C ASP A 171 -18.95 -8.53 1.35
N ALA A 172 -17.75 -9.02 1.02
CA ALA A 172 -16.53 -8.21 0.88
C ALA A 172 -16.57 -7.30 -0.37
N ARG A 173 -17.75 -6.73 -0.65
CA ARG A 173 -18.09 -5.95 -1.85
C ARG A 173 -17.74 -6.68 -3.14
N GLY A 174 -18.22 -7.92 -3.25
CA GLY A 174 -18.04 -8.75 -4.45
C GLY A 174 -16.58 -8.97 -4.84
N ASP A 175 -15.70 -9.18 -3.86
CA ASP A 175 -14.32 -9.57 -4.13
C ASP A 175 -14.26 -10.97 -4.75
N ASN A 176 -14.12 -11.00 -6.07
CA ASN A 176 -14.04 -12.20 -6.88
C ASN A 176 -12.60 -12.49 -7.36
N ALA A 177 -11.60 -11.84 -6.75
CA ALA A 177 -10.21 -12.10 -7.11
C ALA A 177 -9.87 -13.57 -6.81
N PRO A 178 -9.25 -14.27 -7.77
CA PRO A 178 -9.06 -15.72 -7.65
C PRO A 178 -8.03 -16.04 -6.54
N HIS A 179 -6.93 -15.28 -6.47
CA HIS A 179 -6.01 -15.31 -5.35
C HIS A 179 -5.51 -13.92 -4.99
N ARG A 180 -5.37 -13.67 -3.68
CA ARG A 180 -4.69 -12.49 -3.14
C ARG A 180 -3.39 -12.90 -2.49
N HIS A 181 -2.37 -12.12 -2.77
CA HIS A 181 -1.03 -12.30 -2.23
C HIS A 181 -0.65 -11.07 -1.41
N PHE A 182 0.03 -11.32 -0.30
CA PHE A 182 0.44 -10.31 0.66
C PHE A 182 1.91 -10.45 1.00
N TRP A 183 2.56 -9.30 1.19
CA TRP A 183 3.93 -9.21 1.69
C TRP A 183 4.03 -8.10 2.71
N GLN A 184 4.81 -8.34 3.76
CA GLN A 184 5.27 -7.30 4.68
C GLN A 184 6.77 -7.11 4.57
N LEU A 185 7.19 -5.86 4.47
CA LEU A 185 8.57 -5.44 4.22
C LEU A 185 8.99 -4.43 5.29
N ARG A 186 10.28 -4.43 5.63
CA ARG A 186 10.88 -3.43 6.53
C ARG A 186 12.00 -2.70 5.79
N PRO A 187 11.68 -1.61 5.06
CA PRO A 187 12.70 -0.87 4.32
C PRO A 187 13.69 -0.13 5.23
N THR A 188 13.29 0.12 6.47
CA THR A 188 14.18 0.62 7.53
C THR A 188 13.71 0.02 8.86
N PRO A 189 14.50 0.11 9.95
CA PRO A 189 14.07 -0.38 11.27
C PRO A 189 12.77 0.26 11.78
N GLY A 190 12.53 1.53 11.42
CA GLY A 190 11.37 2.30 11.89
C GLY A 190 10.12 2.19 11.01
N HIS A 191 10.16 1.45 9.90
CA HIS A 191 9.07 1.42 8.93
C HIS A 191 8.60 0.00 8.65
N LEU A 192 7.28 -0.15 8.57
CA LEU A 192 6.61 -1.36 8.12
C LEU A 192 5.79 -1.04 6.88
N VAL A 193 5.89 -1.88 5.86
CA VAL A 193 5.16 -1.74 4.60
C VAL A 193 4.41 -3.02 4.32
N ALA A 194 3.15 -2.94 3.93
CA ALA A 194 2.38 -4.07 3.44
C ALA A 194 1.99 -3.86 1.98
N VAL A 195 2.09 -4.91 1.17
CA VAL A 195 1.69 -4.91 -0.25
C VAL A 195 0.64 -6.00 -0.44
N CYS A 196 -0.46 -5.67 -1.09
CA CYS A 196 -1.50 -6.61 -1.54
C CYS A 196 -1.53 -6.62 -3.06
N ALA A 197 -1.61 -7.81 -3.67
CA ALA A 197 -1.81 -7.96 -5.11
C ALA A 197 -2.79 -9.09 -5.41
N ALA A 198 -3.66 -8.90 -6.42
CA ALA A 198 -4.57 -9.94 -6.90
C ALA A 198 -4.04 -10.56 -8.21
N THR A 199 -3.72 -11.85 -8.21
CA THR A 199 -3.25 -12.54 -9.42
C THR A 199 -3.32 -14.07 -9.28
N ASP A 200 -3.52 -14.75 -10.41
CA ASP A 200 -3.36 -16.21 -10.56
C ASP A 200 -1.94 -16.63 -10.89
N ALA A 201 -1.04 -15.68 -11.16
CA ALA A 201 0.33 -15.99 -11.48
C ALA A 201 1.04 -16.62 -10.28
N SER A 202 1.62 -17.80 -10.50
CA SER A 202 2.55 -18.40 -9.55
C SER A 202 3.92 -17.71 -9.63
N GLY A 203 4.65 -17.67 -8.51
CA GLY A 203 6.02 -17.15 -8.49
C GLY A 203 6.15 -15.62 -8.58
N MET A 204 5.13 -14.87 -8.19
CA MET A 204 5.23 -13.41 -8.13
C MET A 204 6.35 -12.97 -7.18
N ARG A 205 7.17 -12.02 -7.63
CA ARG A 205 8.30 -11.48 -6.87
C ARG A 205 8.17 -9.97 -6.76
N ILE A 206 8.31 -9.47 -5.53
CA ILE A 206 8.48 -8.04 -5.29
C ILE A 206 9.92 -7.65 -5.63
N VAL A 207 10.07 -6.57 -6.41
CA VAL A 207 11.37 -5.92 -6.65
C VAL A 207 11.32 -4.55 -6.02
N CYS A 208 12.16 -4.34 -5.00
CA CYS A 208 12.25 -3.07 -4.29
C CYS A 208 13.38 -2.21 -4.85
N ARG A 209 13.14 -0.90 -4.90
CA ARG A 209 14.11 0.11 -5.32
C ARG A 209 14.05 1.31 -4.40
N ASP A 210 15.22 1.84 -4.08
CA ASP A 210 15.37 3.11 -3.37
C ASP A 210 15.58 4.21 -4.41
N ILE A 211 14.86 5.33 -4.27
CA ILE A 211 14.74 6.34 -5.31
C ILE A 211 14.80 7.74 -4.69
N ALA A 212 15.78 8.54 -5.12
CA ALA A 212 15.70 9.99 -5.05
C ALA A 212 15.27 10.51 -6.42
N PRO A 213 14.05 11.08 -6.56
CA PRO A 213 13.56 11.53 -7.84
C PRO A 213 14.53 12.50 -8.51
N LEU A 214 14.75 12.31 -9.82
CA LEU A 214 15.68 13.09 -10.66
C LEU A 214 17.18 12.96 -10.33
N GLN A 215 17.56 12.19 -9.31
CA GLN A 215 18.97 12.04 -8.92
C GLN A 215 19.46 10.61 -9.15
N TRP A 216 18.81 9.63 -8.52
CA TRP A 216 19.29 8.25 -8.55
C TRP A 216 18.17 7.23 -8.31
N GLU A 217 18.49 6.00 -8.67
CA GLU A 217 17.71 4.81 -8.38
C GLU A 217 18.69 3.67 -8.15
N ARG A 218 18.47 2.90 -7.10
CA ARG A 218 19.30 1.73 -6.81
C ARG A 218 18.43 0.54 -6.39
N PRO A 219 18.84 -0.69 -6.70
CA PRO A 219 18.23 -1.87 -6.13
C PRO A 219 18.23 -1.76 -4.60
N LEU A 220 17.11 -2.14 -3.99
CA LEU A 220 16.96 -2.19 -2.56
C LEU A 220 16.67 -3.65 -2.20
N ASP A 221 17.70 -4.37 -1.75
CA ASP A 221 17.57 -5.78 -1.40
C ASP A 221 16.88 -5.91 -0.03
N ILE A 222 15.57 -6.12 -0.07
CA ILE A 222 14.74 -6.35 1.11
C ILE A 222 13.98 -7.64 0.90
N ARG A 223 14.06 -8.51 1.90
CA ARG A 223 13.22 -9.71 1.98
C ARG A 223 11.91 -9.38 2.67
N ALA A 224 10.86 -10.06 2.24
CA ALA A 224 9.61 -10.08 2.97
C ALA A 224 9.87 -10.63 4.38
N VAL A 225 9.46 -9.86 5.39
CA VAL A 225 9.42 -10.31 6.78
C VAL A 225 8.28 -11.28 6.96
N ARG A 226 7.17 -11.10 6.23
CA ARG A 226 6.08 -12.06 6.13
C ARG A 226 5.54 -12.11 4.72
N SER A 227 5.04 -13.26 4.31
CA SER A 227 4.31 -13.38 3.05
C SER A 227 3.24 -14.46 3.13
N GLY A 228 2.26 -14.37 2.24
CA GLY A 228 1.20 -15.35 2.17
C GLY A 228 0.04 -14.86 1.32
N GLY A 229 -1.14 -15.43 1.52
CA GLY A 229 -2.25 -15.19 0.62
C GLY A 229 -3.53 -15.88 1.02
N SER A 230 -4.44 -15.98 0.05
CA SER A 230 -5.67 -16.76 0.15
C SER A 230 -5.36 -18.26 0.26
N ALA A 231 -5.01 -18.71 1.46
CA ALA A 231 -5.01 -20.10 1.87
C ALA A 231 -5.80 -20.16 3.18
N GLY A 232 -6.83 -21.00 3.22
CA GLY A 232 -7.83 -21.02 4.30
C GLY A 232 -7.23 -20.94 5.70
N ILE A 233 -7.84 -20.09 6.53
CA ILE A 233 -7.57 -19.98 7.97
C ILE A 233 -8.06 -21.25 8.66
#